data_AF-A0A1G7AJQ6-F1
#
_entry.id   AF-A0A1G7AJQ6-F1
#
_cell.length_a   1.000
_cell.length_b   1.000
_cell.length_c   1.000
_cell.angle_alpha   90.00
_cell.angle_beta   90.00
_cell.angle_gamma   90.00
#
_symmetry.space_group_name_H-M   'P 1'
#
loop_
_entity.id
_entity.type
_entity.pdbx_description
1 polymer ?
#
loop_
_entity_poly.entity_id
_entity_poly.type
_entity_poly.pdbx_seq_one_letter_code
_entity_poly.pdbx_strand_id
1 'polypeptide(L)' 'MCVNGAAARLVQPGDIVIILSYVHVDAREAEQHRPNIVLMGVNNRIDEVIGYEPEATIY' A
#
# COMPACT_ATOMS: atom_id res chain seq x y z
N MET A 1 -4.43 -8.44 10.11
CA MET A 1 -4.93 -8.47 8.71
C MET A 1 -5.45 -9.86 8.42
N CYS A 2 -6.53 -10.00 7.65
CA CYS A 2 -7.07 -11.31 7.25
C CYS A 2 -7.30 -11.33 5.74
N VAL A 3 -6.81 -12.37 5.06
CA VAL A 3 -7.16 -12.66 3.67
C VAL A 3 -8.09 -13.86 3.67
N ASN A 4 -9.27 -13.71 3.08
CA ASN A 4 -10.37 -14.66 3.24
C ASN A 4 -10.74 -15.33 1.90
N GLY A 5 -11.45 -16.45 1.99
CA GLY A 5 -12.05 -17.11 0.83
C GLY A 5 -11.02 -17.61 -0.18
N ALA A 6 -11.30 -17.39 -1.47
CA ALA A 6 -10.43 -17.89 -2.54
C ALA A 6 -9.03 -17.28 -2.52
N ALA A 7 -8.91 -16.01 -2.12
CA ALA A 7 -7.62 -15.31 -2.03
C ALA A 7 -6.70 -15.90 -0.95
N ALA A 8 -7.25 -16.52 0.10
CA ALA A 8 -6.46 -17.18 1.15
C ALA A 8 -5.63 -18.36 0.63
N ARG A 9 -5.91 -18.87 -0.58
CA ARG A 9 -5.11 -19.93 -1.22
C ARG A 9 -3.79 -19.41 -1.81
N LEU A 10 -3.63 -18.08 -1.90
CA LEU A 10 -2.50 -17.43 -2.54
C LEU A 10 -1.49 -16.85 -1.53
N VAL A 11 -1.80 -16.90 -0.24
CA VAL A 11 -0.98 -16.34 0.85
C VAL A 11 -1.02 -17.24 2.08
N GLN A 12 -0.04 -17.11 2.95
CA GLN A 12 0.07 -17.82 4.23
C GLN A 12 0.14 -16.83 5.41
N PRO A 13 -0.26 -17.24 6.63
CA PRO A 13 0.01 -16.44 7.83
C PRO A 13 1.50 -16.15 7.97
N GLY A 14 1.85 -14.87 8.10
CA GLY A 14 3.24 -14.41 8.21
C GLY A 14 3.81 -13.81 6.93
N ASP A 15 3.15 -13.97 5.78
CA ASP A 15 3.55 -13.30 4.55
C ASP A 15 3.47 -11.77 4.71
N ILE A 16 4.48 -11.08 4.19
CA ILE A 16 4.47 -9.62 4.05
C ILE A 16 3.79 -9.30 2.72
N VAL A 17 2.77 -8.43 2.77
CA VAL A 17 1.99 -8.05 1.60
C VAL A 17 1.91 -6.53 1.46
N ILE A 18 1.69 -6.08 0.23
CA ILE A 18 1.37 -4.69 -0.10
C ILE A 18 -0.11 -4.64 -0.50
N ILE A 19 -0.87 -3.72 0.09
CA ILE A 19 -2.29 -3.48 -0.24
C ILE A 19 -2.37 -2.17 -1.03
N LEU A 20 -2.97 -2.21 -2.22
CA LEU A 20 -3.13 -1.06 -3.09
C LEU A 20 -4.61 -0.82 -3.39
N SER A 21 -4.97 0.46 -3.50
CA SER A 21 -6.23 0.89 -4.08
C SER A 21 -5.94 1.90 -5.19
N TYR A 22 -6.80 1.92 -6.19
CA TYR A 22 -6.66 2.80 -7.35
C TYR A 22 -7.90 3.66 -7.51
N VAL A 23 -7.71 4.85 -8.04
CA VAL A 23 -8.78 5.78 -8.42
C VAL A 23 -8.54 6.23 -9.86
N HIS A 24 -9.63 6.41 -10.60
CA HIS A 24 -9.56 7.07 -11.89
C HIS A 24 -9.65 8.57 -11.66
N VAL A 25 -8.67 9.30 -12.18
CA VAL A 25 -8.59 10.76 -12.17
C VAL A 25 -8.27 11.22 -13.58
N ASP A 26 -8.57 12.48 -13.89
CA ASP A 26 -8.13 13.03 -15.16
C ASP A 26 -6.60 13.28 -15.19
N ALA A 27 -6.05 13.57 -16.36
CA ALA A 27 -4.61 13.76 -16.52
C ALA A 27 -4.05 14.91 -15.68
N ARG A 28 -4.80 15.98 -15.47
CA ARG A 28 -4.36 17.16 -14.69
C ARG A 28 -4.40 16.85 -13.20
N GLU A 29 -5.43 16.13 -12.76
CA GLU A 29 -5.54 15.65 -11.38
C GLU A 29 -4.47 14.60 -11.06
N ALA A 30 -4.09 13.75 -12.01
CA ALA A 30 -3.04 12.74 -11.84
C ALA A 30 -1.68 13.36 -11.48
N GLU A 31 -1.30 14.45 -12.14
CA GLU A 31 -0.04 15.18 -11.86
C GLU A 31 0.02 15.71 -10.42
N GLN A 32 -1.14 16.07 -9.87
CA GLN A 32 -1.27 16.64 -8.53
C GLN A 32 -1.71 15.62 -7.47
N HIS A 33 -1.99 14.38 -7.89
CA HIS A 33 -2.45 13.34 -6.99
C HIS A 33 -1.39 13.07 -5.92
N ARG A 34 -1.84 12.95 -4.67
CA ARG A 34 -1.00 12.62 -3.52
C ARG A 34 -1.59 11.38 -2.86
N PRO A 35 -0.99 10.20 -3.08
CA PRO A 35 -1.50 8.98 -2.48
C PRO A 35 -1.29 9.02 -0.97
N ASN A 36 -2.17 8.35 -0.22
CA ASN A 36 -1.93 8.09 1.19
C ASN A 36 -1.14 6.80 1.32
N ILE A 37 0.12 6.90 1.71
CA ILE A 37 1.03 5.76 1.88
C ILE A 37 1.22 5.53 3.37
N VAL A 38 1.03 4.30 3.81
CA VAL A 38 1.20 3.90 5.22
C VAL A 38 2.32 2.89 5.29
N LEU A 39 3.45 3.28 5.89
CA LEU A 39 4.59 2.41 6.11
C LEU A 39 4.34 1.59 7.37
N MET A 40 4.27 0.28 7.18
CA MET A 40 3.96 -0.68 8.23
C MET A 40 5.25 -1.25 8.82
N GLY A 41 5.37 -1.16 10.13
CA GLY A 41 6.39 -1.83 10.92
C GLY A 41 5.99 -3.24 11.34
N VAL A 42 6.72 -3.76 12.33
CA VAL A 42 6.46 -5.07 12.91
C VAL A 42 5.07 -5.16 13.54
N ASN A 43 4.50 -6.37 13.56
CA ASN A 43 3.17 -6.63 14.13
C ASN A 43 2.04 -5.76 13.55
N ASN A 44 2.17 -5.31 12.29
CA ASN A 44 1.23 -4.40 11.63
C ASN A 44 1.04 -3.08 12.39
N ARG A 45 2.08 -2.59 13.08
CA ARG A 45 2.09 -1.23 13.62
C ARG A 45 2.32 -0.24 12.48
N ILE A 46 1.61 0.88 12.51
CA ILE A 46 1.91 2.00 11.61
C ILE A 46 3.14 2.71 12.17
N ASP A 47 4.22 2.73 11.39
CA ASP A 47 5.44 3.45 11.75
C ASP A 47 5.42 4.88 11.17
N GLU A 48 4.94 5.03 9.93
CA GLU A 48 4.87 6.34 9.27
C GLU A 48 3.70 6.43 8.29
N VAL A 49 3.20 7.65 8.06
CA VAL A 49 2.22 7.97 7.02
C VAL A 49 2.78 9.11 6.17
N ILE A 50 2.94 8.88 4.87
CA ILE A 50 3.49 9.86 3.92
C ILE A 50 2.51 10.10 2.77
N GLY A 51 2.54 11.31 2.20
CA GLY A 51 1.68 11.73 1.08
C GLY A 51 2.32 11.59 -0.30
N TYR A 52 3.59 11.16 -0.34
CA TYR A 52 4.39 11.03 -1.55
C TYR A 52 5.62 10.18 -1.26
N GLU A 53 5.90 9.22 -2.13
CA GLU A 53 7.16 8.48 -2.16
C GLU A 53 7.74 8.65 -3.57
N PRO A 54 8.99 9.14 -3.72
CA PRO A 54 9.63 9.25 -5.02
C PRO A 54 9.73 7.88 -5.71
N GLU A 55 9.58 7.85 -7.03
CA GLU A 55 9.82 6.63 -7.80
C GLU A 55 11.24 6.10 -7.56
N ALA A 56 11.36 4.77 -7.45
CA ALA A 56 12.64 4.07 -7.25
C ALA A 56 13.43 4.47 -5.98
N THR A 57 12.73 4.74 -4.87
CA THR A 57 13.38 4.93 -3.56
C THR A 57 14.11 3.66 -3.12
N ILE A 58 15.39 3.79 -2.75
CA ILE A 58 16.22 2.70 -2.21
C ILE A 58 16.38 2.95 -0.71
N TYR A 59 15.96 1.98 0.09
CA TYR A 59 16.12 1.95 1.56
C TYR A 59 17.39 1.21 1.97
#